data_AF-A0A1J5H519-F1
#
_entry.id   AF-A0A1J5H519-F1
#
_cell.length_a   1.000
_cell.length_b   1.000
_cell.length_c   1.000
_cell.angle_alpha   90.00
_cell.angle_beta   90.00
_cell.angle_gamma   90.00
#
_symmetry.space_group_name_H-M   'P 1'
#
loop_
_entity.id
_entity.type
_entity.pdbx_description
1 polymer ?
#
loop_
_entity_poly.entity_id
_entity_poly.type
_entity_poly.pdbx_seq_one_letter_code
_entity_poly.pdbx_strand_id
1 'polypeptide(L)'
;MLRKLLFLVSEVQKLIVKNQLFIRRCFYFLFITLIVFFLFSYQIRAIRPWWSNFGRKAADLSLIVFWLTLLPGIMRRFQVTNFFLPLRTILMLFRKELGILTYLLALTHYGWSRVFPILLTRGDLLSFSLFEIFGVTAFALATPLFLTSNDWSFKKMGKLWKKLHNLSYIIIWLLFIHIVLRNPDIKALITLVIALLEWSSLFIAKRN
;
A
#
# COMPACT_ATOMS: atom_id res chain seq x y z
N MET A 1 17.60 -2.61 -29.91
CA MET A 1 16.48 -2.99 -29.02
C MET A 1 16.27 -1.99 -27.87
N LEU A 2 17.29 -1.73 -27.05
CA LEU A 2 17.19 -0.84 -25.86
C LEU A 2 16.72 0.60 -26.15
N ARG A 3 17.19 1.23 -27.22
CA ARG A 3 16.77 2.60 -27.60
C ARG A 3 15.28 2.70 -27.96
N LYS A 4 14.73 1.68 -28.65
CA LYS A 4 13.29 1.62 -28.99
C LYS A 4 12.44 1.47 -27.72
N LEU A 5 12.90 0.66 -26.77
CA LEU A 5 12.24 0.48 -25.48
C LEU A 5 12.22 1.80 -24.68
N LEU A 6 13.36 2.48 -24.57
CA LEU A 6 13.46 3.77 -23.87
C LEU A 6 12.56 4.85 -24.50
N PHE A 7 12.51 4.89 -25.83
CA PHE A 7 11.62 5.80 -26.56
C PHE A 7 10.14 5.50 -26.23
N LEU A 8 9.71 4.24 -26.34
CA LEU A 8 8.34 3.82 -26.02
C LEU A 8 7.96 4.19 -24.58
N VAL A 9 8.84 3.88 -23.63
CA VAL A 9 8.63 4.20 -22.21
C VAL A 9 8.48 5.72 -22.00
N SER A 10 9.26 6.53 -22.71
CA SER A 10 9.16 8.00 -22.63
C SER A 10 7.84 8.53 -23.21
N GLU A 11 7.34 7.97 -24.31
CA GLU A 11 6.06 8.37 -24.91
C GLU A 11 4.87 7.99 -24.02
N VAL A 12 4.89 6.78 -23.45
CA VAL A 12 3.91 6.34 -22.45
C VAL A 12 3.92 7.27 -21.24
N GLN A 13 5.11 7.65 -20.75
CA GLN A 13 5.24 8.59 -19.64
C GLN A 13 4.60 9.95 -19.97
N LYS A 14 4.87 10.52 -21.16
CA LYS A 14 4.27 11.78 -21.60
C LYS A 14 2.75 11.69 -21.64
N LEU A 15 2.20 10.58 -22.17
CA LEU A 15 0.76 10.35 -22.23
C LEU A 15 0.13 10.27 -20.84
N ILE A 16 0.78 9.57 -19.90
CA ILE A 16 0.33 9.45 -18.51
C ILE A 16 0.32 10.82 -17.82
N VAL A 17 1.39 11.60 -17.98
CA VAL A 17 1.48 12.96 -17.40
C VAL A 17 0.42 13.88 -17.99
N LYS A 18 0.21 13.83 -19.31
CA LYS A 18 -0.84 14.60 -19.99
C LYS A 18 -2.24 14.29 -19.44
N ASN A 19 -2.51 13.01 -19.14
CA ASN A 19 -3.82 12.53 -18.69
C ASN A 19 -3.91 12.33 -17.16
N GLN A 20 -2.97 12.87 -16.38
CA GLN A 20 -2.88 12.59 -14.94
C GLN A 20 -4.15 12.91 -14.16
N LEU A 21 -4.89 13.96 -14.55
CA LEU A 21 -6.13 14.36 -13.87
C LEU A 21 -7.24 13.34 -14.11
N PHE A 22 -7.35 12.82 -15.33
CA PHE A 22 -8.28 11.75 -15.66
C PHE A 22 -7.95 10.48 -14.88
N ILE A 23 -6.68 10.09 -14.83
CA ILE A 23 -6.22 8.92 -14.07
C ILE A 23 -6.52 9.08 -12.57
N ARG A 24 -6.30 10.26 -11.98
CA ARG A 24 -6.67 10.54 -10.58
C ARG A 24 -8.19 10.41 -10.36
N ARG A 25 -9.02 10.86 -11.30
CA ARG A 25 -10.49 10.67 -11.23
C ARG A 25 -10.86 9.18 -11.26
N CYS A 26 -10.19 8.37 -12.08
CA CYS A 26 -10.36 6.92 -12.08
C CYS A 26 -10.00 6.30 -10.72
N PHE A 27 -8.91 6.76 -10.07
CA PHE A 27 -8.58 6.33 -8.71
C PHE A 27 -9.67 6.68 -7.71
N TYR A 28 -10.18 7.91 -7.71
CA TYR A 28 -11.27 8.29 -6.79
C TYR A 28 -12.54 7.49 -7.03
N PHE A 29 -12.91 7.25 -8.29
CA PHE A 29 -14.01 6.37 -8.63
C PHE A 29 -13.80 4.97 -8.06
N LEU A 30 -12.62 4.38 -8.28
CA LEU A 30 -12.24 3.07 -7.71
C LEU A 30 -12.34 3.05 -6.18
N PHE A 31 -11.87 4.09 -5.49
CA PHE A 31 -11.93 4.17 -4.02
C PHE A 31 -13.37 4.18 -3.53
N ILE A 32 -14.23 4.99 -4.15
CA ILE A 32 -15.65 5.06 -3.82
C ILE A 32 -16.31 3.71 -4.04
N THR A 33 -16.10 3.09 -5.21
CA THR A 33 -16.66 1.77 -5.52
C THR A 33 -16.20 0.71 -4.52
N LEU A 34 -14.92 0.70 -4.13
CA LEU A 34 -14.39 -0.25 -3.16
C LEU A 34 -15.03 -0.07 -1.78
N ILE A 35 -15.18 1.17 -1.31
CA ILE A 35 -15.81 1.48 -0.02
C ILE A 35 -17.29 1.08 -0.04
N VAL A 36 -18.03 1.48 -1.08
CA VAL A 36 -19.45 1.14 -1.23
C VAL A 36 -19.65 -0.37 -1.27
N PHE A 37 -18.86 -1.08 -2.09
CA PHE A 37 -18.91 -2.53 -2.17
C PHE A 37 -18.60 -3.19 -0.84
N PHE A 38 -17.55 -2.73 -0.14
CA PHE A 38 -17.18 -3.25 1.17
C PHE A 38 -18.31 -3.10 2.19
N LEU A 39 -18.88 -1.90 2.32
CA LEU A 39 -19.97 -1.64 3.26
C LEU A 39 -21.23 -2.43 2.91
N PHE A 40 -21.60 -2.48 1.63
CA PHE A 40 -22.80 -3.18 1.18
C PHE A 40 -22.67 -4.71 1.28
N SER A 41 -21.45 -5.24 1.13
CA SER A 41 -21.18 -6.68 1.22
C SER A 41 -21.55 -7.29 2.57
N TYR A 42 -21.59 -6.50 3.65
CA TYR A 42 -22.04 -6.96 4.98
C TYR A 42 -23.51 -7.39 4.97
N GLN A 43 -24.34 -6.66 4.23
CA GLN A 43 -25.80 -6.86 4.18
C GLN A 43 -26.18 -8.05 3.28
N ILE A 44 -25.35 -8.37 2.27
CA ILE A 44 -25.67 -9.41 1.29
C ILE A 44 -25.25 -10.80 1.79
N ARG A 45 -26.21 -11.61 2.22
CA ARG A 45 -25.95 -12.99 2.69
C ARG A 45 -25.25 -13.86 1.64
N ALA A 46 -25.59 -13.70 0.35
CA ALA A 46 -24.99 -14.46 -0.75
C ALA A 46 -23.48 -14.22 -0.92
N ILE A 47 -22.95 -13.08 -0.45
CA ILE A 47 -21.54 -12.73 -0.57
C ILE A 47 -20.71 -13.29 0.60
N ARG A 48 -21.33 -13.62 1.74
CA ARG A 48 -20.63 -14.06 2.96
C ARG A 48 -19.64 -15.22 2.75
N PRO A 49 -19.96 -16.29 1.98
CA PRO A 49 -19.02 -17.37 1.72
C PRO A 49 -17.73 -16.91 1.03
N TRP A 50 -17.79 -15.80 0.30
CA TRP A 50 -16.69 -15.25 -0.49
C TRP A 50 -15.79 -14.29 0.28
N TRP A 51 -16.19 -13.87 1.49
CA TRP A 51 -15.41 -12.91 2.30
C TRP A 51 -13.97 -13.39 2.55
N SER A 52 -13.75 -14.68 2.81
CA SER A 52 -12.39 -15.20 3.02
C SER A 52 -11.52 -15.03 1.77
N ASN A 53 -12.07 -15.28 0.58
CA ASN A 53 -11.38 -15.12 -0.70
C ASN A 53 -11.12 -13.65 -1.03
N PHE A 54 -12.12 -12.77 -0.81
CA PHE A 54 -11.95 -11.34 -1.01
C PHE A 54 -10.94 -10.75 -0.06
N GLY A 55 -10.96 -11.15 1.22
CA GLY A 55 -9.99 -10.73 2.22
C GLY A 55 -8.56 -11.13 1.84
N ARG A 56 -8.33 -12.37 1.35
CA ARG A 56 -7.01 -12.80 0.87
C ARG A 56 -6.53 -12.01 -0.36
N LYS A 57 -7.41 -11.83 -1.36
CA LYS A 57 -7.08 -11.04 -2.56
C LYS A 57 -6.79 -9.58 -2.20
N ALA A 58 -7.55 -9.00 -1.28
CA ALA A 58 -7.33 -7.65 -0.79
C ALA A 58 -5.98 -7.52 -0.06
N ALA A 59 -5.60 -8.51 0.75
CA ALA A 59 -4.28 -8.56 1.39
C ALA A 59 -3.14 -8.54 0.35
N ASP A 60 -3.23 -9.42 -0.65
CA ASP A 60 -2.20 -9.56 -1.69
C ASP A 60 -2.06 -8.29 -2.51
N LEU A 61 -3.18 -7.70 -2.92
CA LEU A 61 -3.18 -6.42 -3.65
C LEU A 61 -2.67 -5.27 -2.77
N SER A 62 -3.07 -5.20 -1.50
CA SER A 62 -2.60 -4.18 -0.56
C SER A 62 -1.08 -4.23 -0.43
N LEU A 63 -0.51 -5.43 -0.27
CA LEU A 63 0.92 -5.65 -0.12
C LEU A 63 1.69 -5.27 -1.40
N ILE A 64 1.20 -5.68 -2.57
CA ILE A 64 1.82 -5.33 -3.86
C ILE A 64 1.79 -3.81 -4.08
N VAL A 65 0.65 -3.17 -3.83
CA VAL A 65 0.54 -1.72 -3.98
C VAL A 65 1.44 -1.01 -2.96
N PHE A 66 1.53 -1.53 -1.73
CA PHE A 66 2.44 -0.99 -0.72
C PHE A 66 3.90 -1.04 -1.17
N TRP A 67 4.35 -2.17 -1.70
CA TRP A 67 5.70 -2.27 -2.30
C TRP A 67 5.93 -1.20 -3.37
N LEU A 68 4.98 -1.02 -4.28
CA LEU A 68 5.05 0.01 -5.32
C LEU A 68 5.13 1.44 -4.74
N THR A 69 4.54 1.70 -3.57
CA THR A 69 4.65 3.01 -2.90
C THR A 69 6.04 3.31 -2.33
N LEU A 70 6.81 2.27 -1.99
CA LEU A 70 8.15 2.38 -1.41
C LEU A 70 9.24 2.49 -2.48
N LEU A 71 9.09 1.76 -3.59
CA LEU A 71 10.10 1.66 -4.66
C LEU A 71 10.69 3.01 -5.10
N PRO A 72 9.92 4.09 -5.32
CA PRO A 72 10.51 5.33 -5.81
C PRO A 72 11.47 5.97 -4.81
N GLY A 73 11.20 5.80 -3.50
CA GLY A 73 12.08 6.24 -2.42
C GLY A 73 13.40 5.47 -2.43
N ILE A 74 13.32 4.15 -2.52
CA ILE A 74 14.47 3.23 -2.63
C ILE A 74 15.34 3.64 -3.82
N MET A 75 14.74 3.70 -5.01
CA MET A 75 15.42 4.00 -6.27
C MET A 75 16.10 5.38 -6.25
N ARG A 76 15.46 6.37 -5.62
CA ARG A 76 16.04 7.71 -5.45
C ARG A 76 17.29 7.68 -4.56
N ARG A 77 17.24 6.97 -3.43
CA ARG A 77 18.36 6.92 -2.46
C ARG A 77 19.55 6.13 -2.98
N PHE A 78 19.32 5.08 -3.76
CA PHE A 78 20.36 4.34 -4.48
C PHE A 78 20.86 5.02 -5.77
N GLN A 79 20.37 6.23 -6.09
CA GLN A 79 20.74 6.96 -7.31
C GLN A 79 20.56 6.15 -8.60
N VAL A 80 19.57 5.26 -8.65
CA VAL A 80 19.25 4.48 -9.86
C VAL A 80 18.53 5.39 -10.85
N THR A 81 19.29 6.08 -11.70
CA THR A 81 18.80 7.23 -12.49
C THR A 81 18.63 6.99 -13.98
N ASN A 82 19.29 6.01 -14.61
CA ASN A 82 19.26 5.95 -16.08
C ASN A 82 18.06 5.17 -16.62
N PHE A 83 17.98 3.87 -16.36
CA PHE A 83 16.95 3.01 -16.94
C PHE A 83 15.57 3.15 -16.28
N PHE A 84 15.54 3.38 -14.96
CA PHE A 84 14.29 3.32 -14.19
C PHE A 84 13.65 4.68 -13.91
N LEU A 85 14.20 5.77 -14.47
CA LEU A 85 13.67 7.12 -14.26
C LEU A 85 12.21 7.29 -14.67
N PRO A 86 11.74 6.75 -15.82
CA PRO A 86 10.35 6.90 -16.22
C PRO A 86 9.39 6.22 -15.23
N LEU A 87 9.71 4.99 -14.82
CA LEU A 87 8.94 4.23 -13.84
C LEU A 87 8.90 4.96 -12.50
N ARG A 88 10.06 5.43 -12.01
CA ARG A 88 10.15 6.20 -10.76
C ARG A 88 9.27 7.45 -10.81
N THR A 89 9.26 8.15 -11.95
CA THR A 89 8.49 9.38 -12.12
C THR A 89 6.99 9.11 -12.10
N ILE A 90 6.53 8.07 -12.80
CA ILE A 90 5.12 7.66 -12.80
C ILE A 90 4.68 7.23 -11.40
N LEU A 91 5.47 6.40 -10.72
CA LEU A 91 5.16 5.96 -9.35
C LEU A 91 5.15 7.13 -8.36
N MET A 92 6.07 8.10 -8.48
CA MET A 92 6.05 9.32 -7.68
C MET A 92 4.80 10.17 -7.94
N LEU A 93 4.35 10.24 -9.19
CA LEU A 93 3.19 11.04 -9.59
C LEU A 93 1.90 10.57 -8.91
N PHE A 94 1.72 9.26 -8.78
CA PHE A 94 0.53 8.64 -8.18
C PHE A 94 0.79 8.04 -6.79
N ARG A 95 1.91 8.37 -6.15
CA ARG A 95 2.30 7.77 -4.85
C ARG A 95 1.23 7.96 -3.77
N LYS A 96 0.57 9.12 -3.77
CA LYS A 96 -0.53 9.44 -2.85
C LYS A 96 -1.71 8.50 -3.07
N GLU A 97 -2.14 8.35 -4.32
CA GLU A 97 -3.25 7.48 -4.72
C GLU A 97 -2.94 6.01 -4.41
N LEU A 98 -1.72 5.54 -4.68
CA LEU A 98 -1.29 4.19 -4.34
C LEU A 98 -1.26 3.95 -2.81
N GLY A 99 -0.85 4.95 -2.03
CA GLY A 99 -0.88 4.88 -0.56
C GLY A 99 -2.30 4.78 -0.01
N ILE A 100 -3.23 5.57 -0.58
CA ILE A 100 -4.66 5.48 -0.25
C ILE A 100 -5.21 4.10 -0.62
N LEU A 101 -4.90 3.60 -1.83
CA LEU A 101 -5.34 2.29 -2.29
C LEU A 101 -4.83 1.16 -1.38
N THR A 102 -3.56 1.24 -0.97
CA THR A 102 -2.96 0.29 -0.01
C THR A 102 -3.80 0.19 1.26
N TYR A 103 -4.14 1.33 1.86
CA TYR A 103 -4.91 1.38 3.09
C TYR A 103 -6.35 0.88 2.89
N LEU A 104 -7.04 1.29 1.82
CA LEU A 104 -8.39 0.82 1.56
C LEU A 104 -8.45 -0.70 1.34
N LEU A 105 -7.47 -1.28 0.63
CA LEU A 105 -7.36 -2.72 0.49
C LEU A 105 -7.00 -3.42 1.81
N ALA A 106 -6.18 -2.81 2.67
CA ALA A 106 -5.90 -3.33 4.00
C ALA A 106 -7.15 -3.30 4.90
N LEU A 107 -7.96 -2.23 4.81
CA LEU A 107 -9.24 -2.09 5.50
C LEU A 107 -10.22 -3.18 5.06
N THR A 108 -10.36 -3.42 3.75
CA THR A 108 -11.25 -4.47 3.24
C THR A 108 -10.74 -5.86 3.60
N HIS A 109 -9.41 -6.09 3.59
CA HIS A 109 -8.80 -7.31 4.13
C HIS A 109 -9.19 -7.53 5.59
N TYR A 110 -8.90 -6.56 6.46
CA TYR A 110 -9.20 -6.66 7.89
C TYR A 110 -10.70 -6.86 8.15
N GLY A 111 -11.53 -6.15 7.40
CA GLY A 111 -12.98 -6.24 7.46
C GLY A 111 -13.52 -7.62 7.09
N TRP A 112 -13.20 -8.12 5.90
CA TRP A 112 -13.71 -9.42 5.41
C TRP A 112 -13.08 -10.62 6.10
N SER A 113 -11.80 -10.54 6.47
CA SER A 113 -11.09 -11.67 7.10
C SER A 113 -11.38 -11.79 8.59
N ARG A 114 -11.79 -10.71 9.27
CA ARG A 114 -11.93 -10.71 10.71
C ARG A 114 -13.18 -10.00 11.23
N VAL A 115 -13.34 -8.71 10.96
CA VAL A 115 -14.41 -7.92 11.59
C VAL A 115 -15.80 -8.46 11.26
N PHE A 116 -16.12 -8.68 9.98
CA PHE A 116 -17.45 -9.14 9.59
C PHE A 116 -17.78 -10.56 10.09
N PRO A 117 -16.90 -11.57 9.95
CA PRO A 117 -17.14 -12.88 10.55
C PRO A 117 -17.42 -12.82 12.06
N ILE A 118 -16.61 -12.09 12.83
CA ILE A 118 -16.77 -11.98 14.29
C ILE A 118 -18.08 -11.28 14.66
N LEU A 119 -18.44 -10.20 13.97
CA LEU A 119 -19.71 -9.50 14.20
C LEU A 119 -20.92 -10.42 13.93
N LEU A 120 -20.86 -11.23 12.87
CA LEU A 120 -21.94 -12.18 12.56
C LEU A 120 -22.10 -13.27 13.61
N THR A 121 -20.99 -13.80 14.14
CA THR A 121 -21.01 -14.86 15.16
C THR A 121 -21.11 -14.31 16.57
N ARG A 122 -21.12 -12.98 16.75
CA ARG A 122 -21.05 -12.29 18.05
C ARG A 122 -19.85 -12.75 18.90
N GLY A 123 -18.72 -12.98 18.24
CA GLY A 123 -17.48 -13.35 18.92
C GLY A 123 -16.77 -12.15 19.56
N ASP A 124 -15.68 -12.42 20.27
CA ASP A 124 -14.84 -11.39 20.86
C ASP A 124 -13.93 -10.72 19.80
N LEU A 125 -14.09 -9.41 19.62
CA LEU A 125 -13.27 -8.61 18.70
C LEU A 125 -11.84 -8.40 19.21
N LEU A 126 -11.62 -8.50 20.52
CA LEU A 126 -10.33 -8.21 21.18
C LEU A 126 -9.41 -9.43 21.27
N SER A 127 -9.89 -10.63 20.93
CA SER A 127 -9.10 -11.86 20.95
C SER A 127 -8.24 -12.00 19.69
N PHE A 128 -7.00 -11.48 19.70
CA PHE A 128 -6.05 -11.59 18.59
C PHE A 128 -5.02 -12.70 18.81
N SER A 129 -4.75 -13.49 17.76
CA SER A 129 -3.55 -14.33 17.71
C SER A 129 -2.31 -13.49 17.38
N LEU A 130 -1.11 -14.05 17.60
CA LEU A 130 0.14 -13.30 17.47
C LEU A 130 0.33 -12.68 16.07
N PHE A 131 0.07 -13.43 14.99
CA PHE A 131 0.19 -12.88 13.64
C PHE A 131 -0.81 -11.72 13.41
N GLU A 132 -2.02 -11.79 13.98
CA GLU A 132 -3.03 -10.74 13.86
C GLU A 132 -2.65 -9.47 14.63
N ILE A 133 -1.96 -9.59 15.77
CA ILE A 133 -1.43 -8.44 16.52
C ILE A 133 -0.49 -7.61 15.62
N PHE A 134 0.44 -8.26 14.92
CA PHE A 134 1.33 -7.55 13.97
C PHE A 134 0.56 -6.91 12.81
N GLY A 135 -0.45 -7.61 12.27
CA GLY A 135 -1.28 -7.08 11.19
C GLY A 135 -2.10 -5.86 11.61
N VAL A 136 -2.76 -5.92 12.78
CA VAL A 136 -3.56 -4.81 13.33
C VAL A 136 -2.67 -3.65 13.74
N THR A 137 -1.47 -3.92 14.27
CA THR A 137 -0.50 -2.85 14.59
C THR A 137 -0.04 -2.14 13.32
N ALA A 138 0.28 -2.88 12.26
CA ALA A 138 0.61 -2.29 10.96
C ALA A 138 -0.54 -1.45 10.39
N PHE A 139 -1.77 -1.98 10.46
CA PHE A 139 -2.98 -1.28 10.05
C PHE A 139 -3.18 0.02 10.86
N ALA A 140 -3.05 -0.03 12.18
CA ALA A 140 -3.18 1.13 13.05
C ALA A 140 -2.14 2.21 12.76
N LEU A 141 -0.88 1.84 12.47
CA LEU A 141 0.15 2.78 12.03
C LEU A 141 -0.11 3.34 10.63
N ALA A 142 -0.74 2.58 9.74
CA ALA A 142 -1.11 3.05 8.41
C ALA A 142 -2.28 4.03 8.42
N THR A 143 -3.17 3.96 9.42
CA THR A 143 -4.33 4.86 9.57
C THR A 143 -3.96 6.35 9.53
N PRO A 144 -3.03 6.88 10.35
CA PRO A 144 -2.67 8.29 10.28
C PRO A 144 -1.98 8.66 8.95
N LEU A 145 -1.30 7.73 8.28
CA LEU A 145 -0.73 7.97 6.94
C LEU A 145 -1.85 8.17 5.92
N PHE A 146 -2.88 7.32 5.94
CA PHE A 146 -4.07 7.47 5.11
C PHE A 146 -4.81 8.78 5.39
N LEU A 147 -5.11 9.08 6.66
CA LEU A 147 -5.83 10.29 7.04
C LEU A 147 -5.09 11.58 6.66
N THR A 148 -3.76 11.54 6.59
CA THR A 148 -2.92 12.69 6.19
C THR A 148 -2.50 12.66 4.72
N SER A 149 -3.01 11.71 3.92
CA SER A 149 -2.73 11.61 2.47
C SER A 149 -3.61 12.57 1.64
N ASN A 150 -3.63 13.85 2.02
CA ASN A 150 -4.35 14.92 1.33
C ASN A 150 -3.52 16.20 1.29
N ASP A 151 -3.85 17.06 0.31
CA ASP A 151 -3.05 18.26 0.02
C ASP A 151 -3.10 19.28 1.16
N TRP A 152 -4.20 19.31 1.93
CA TRP A 152 -4.35 20.18 3.10
C TRP A 152 -3.40 19.78 4.24
N SER A 153 -3.35 18.50 4.60
CA SER A 153 -2.49 17.97 5.66
C SER A 153 -1.01 18.15 5.31
N PHE A 154 -0.65 17.88 4.05
CA PHE A 154 0.70 18.12 3.55
C PHE A 154 1.14 19.58 3.74
N LYS A 155 0.28 20.53 3.35
CA LYS A 155 0.54 21.97 3.51
C LYS A 155 0.60 22.41 4.97
N LYS A 156 -0.32 21.91 5.81
CA LYS A 156 -0.45 22.34 7.22
C LYS A 156 0.64 21.78 8.14
N MET A 157 1.05 20.51 7.94
CA MET A 157 1.97 19.83 8.85
C MET A 157 3.46 20.06 8.53
N GLY A 158 3.79 20.44 7.29
CA GLY A 158 5.17 20.70 6.87
C GLY A 158 6.13 19.54 7.14
N LYS A 159 7.18 19.78 7.95
CA LYS A 159 8.20 18.76 8.30
C LYS A 159 7.62 17.57 9.08
N LEU A 160 6.57 17.79 9.87
CA LEU A 160 5.93 16.72 10.66
C LEU A 160 5.25 15.68 9.76
N TRP A 161 4.74 16.10 8.59
CA TRP A 161 4.16 15.16 7.62
C TRP A 161 5.18 14.11 7.17
N LYS A 162 6.41 14.55 6.86
CA LYS A 162 7.50 13.63 6.49
C LYS A 162 7.88 12.71 7.64
N LYS A 163 7.94 13.22 8.87
CA LYS A 163 8.22 12.39 10.06
C LYS A 163 7.13 11.34 10.29
N LEU A 164 5.86 11.70 10.12
CA LEU A 164 4.75 10.76 10.23
C LEU A 164 4.86 9.67 9.16
N HIS A 165 5.09 10.04 7.90
CA HIS A 165 5.16 9.08 6.81
C HIS A 165 6.39 8.17 6.87
N ASN A 166 7.39 8.47 7.71
CA ASN A 166 8.47 7.53 8.04
C ASN A 166 7.96 6.28 8.80
N LEU A 167 6.74 6.27 9.33
CA LEU A 167 6.16 5.03 9.88
C LEU A 167 6.09 3.91 8.84
N SER A 168 6.13 4.20 7.54
CA SER A 168 6.23 3.19 6.49
C SER A 168 7.44 2.26 6.67
N TYR A 169 8.54 2.76 7.25
CA TYR A 169 9.72 1.96 7.59
C TYR A 169 9.42 0.89 8.63
N ILE A 170 8.54 1.19 9.59
CA ILE A 170 8.14 0.24 10.63
C ILE A 170 7.08 -0.71 10.09
N ILE A 171 6.12 -0.18 9.32
CA ILE A 171 5.01 -0.94 8.74
C ILE A 171 5.51 -2.11 7.89
N ILE A 172 6.54 -1.93 7.04
CA ILE A 172 7.03 -3.03 6.19
C ILE A 172 7.58 -4.22 7.00
N TRP A 173 8.21 -3.97 8.15
CA TRP A 173 8.68 -5.03 9.05
C TRP A 173 7.53 -5.72 9.77
N LEU A 174 6.54 -4.96 10.23
CA LEU A 174 5.34 -5.54 10.84
C LEU A 174 4.58 -6.42 9.84
N LEU A 175 4.48 -5.99 8.57
CA LEU A 175 3.88 -6.80 7.50
C LEU A 175 4.69 -8.06 7.22
N PHE A 176 6.02 -7.98 7.17
CA PHE A 176 6.87 -9.16 7.02
C PHE A 176 6.61 -10.19 8.13
N ILE A 177 6.59 -9.74 9.40
CA ILE A 177 6.34 -10.61 10.55
C ILE A 177 4.91 -11.19 10.50
N HIS A 178 3.91 -10.36 10.17
CA HIS A 178 2.52 -10.81 10.01
C HIS A 178 2.38 -11.95 9.00
N ILE A 179 3.04 -11.83 7.84
CA ILE A 179 2.95 -12.83 6.76
C ILE A 179 3.73 -14.10 7.15
N VAL A 180 4.97 -13.96 7.64
CA VAL A 180 5.83 -15.11 7.94
C VAL A 180 5.25 -15.98 9.06
N LEU A 181 4.61 -15.37 10.07
CA LEU A 181 3.94 -16.08 11.16
C LEU A 181 2.67 -16.81 10.70
N ARG A 182 2.02 -16.34 9.62
CA ARG A 182 0.79 -16.96 9.10
C ARG A 182 1.10 -18.09 8.12
N ASN A 183 1.89 -17.79 7.09
CA ASN A 183 2.36 -18.76 6.11
C ASN A 183 3.56 -18.17 5.33
N PRO A 184 4.79 -18.66 5.56
CA PRO A 184 5.97 -18.15 4.87
C PRO A 184 5.95 -18.56 3.39
N ASP A 185 5.72 -17.59 2.50
CA ASP A 185 5.69 -17.79 1.06
C ASP A 185 6.59 -16.79 0.31
N ILE A 186 6.50 -16.78 -1.03
CA ILE A 186 7.27 -15.86 -1.87
C ILE A 186 6.99 -14.38 -1.54
N LYS A 187 5.78 -14.03 -1.07
CA LYS A 187 5.43 -12.66 -0.68
C LYS A 187 6.16 -12.28 0.60
N ALA A 188 6.34 -13.22 1.54
CA ALA A 188 7.18 -12.98 2.72
C ALA A 188 8.62 -12.66 2.32
N LEU A 189 9.20 -13.43 1.38
CA LEU A 189 10.55 -13.19 0.87
C LEU A 189 10.68 -11.83 0.16
N ILE A 190 9.74 -11.50 -0.74
CA ILE A 190 9.75 -10.20 -1.43
C ILE A 190 9.61 -9.05 -0.42
N THR A 191 8.73 -9.19 0.57
CA THR A 191 8.56 -8.19 1.63
C THR A 191 9.84 -8.01 2.43
N LEU A 192 10.54 -9.09 2.77
CA LEU A 192 11.85 -9.03 3.46
C LEU A 192 12.89 -8.29 2.62
N VAL A 193 13.00 -8.63 1.33
CA VAL A 193 13.94 -7.96 0.42
C VAL A 193 13.64 -6.46 0.34
N ILE A 194 12.37 -6.08 0.19
CA ILE A 194 11.97 -4.67 0.14
C ILE A 194 12.21 -3.97 1.49
N ALA A 195 11.95 -4.63 2.62
CA ALA A 195 12.22 -4.10 3.95
C ALA A 195 13.71 -3.83 4.15
N LEU A 196 14.56 -4.77 3.75
CA LEU A 196 16.02 -4.65 3.79
C LEU A 196 16.51 -3.54 2.87
N LEU A 197 16.01 -3.45 1.63
CA LEU A 197 16.35 -2.37 0.70
C LEU A 197 15.93 -1.01 1.22
N GLU A 198 14.72 -0.89 1.77
CA GLU A 198 14.21 0.34 2.36
C GLU A 198 15.11 0.76 3.53
N TRP A 199 15.44 -0.17 4.43
CA TRP A 199 16.32 0.09 5.57
C TRP A 199 17.75 0.43 5.14
N SER A 200 18.36 -0.32 4.24
CA SER A 200 19.73 -0.07 3.77
C SER A 200 19.85 1.28 3.06
N SER A 201 18.81 1.66 2.31
CA SER A 201 18.79 2.92 1.58
C SER A 201 18.79 4.15 2.50
N LEU A 202 18.38 4.02 3.77
CA LEU A 202 18.47 5.08 4.77
C LEU A 202 19.91 5.37 5.20
N PHE A 203 20.77 4.35 5.27
CA PHE A 203 22.17 4.55 5.62
C PHE A 203 22.94 5.28 4.52
N ILE A 204 22.62 4.99 3.26
CA ILE A 204 23.21 5.68 2.10
C ILE A 204 22.79 7.15 2.09
N ALA A 205 21.52 7.44 2.38
CA ALA A 205 21.02 8.80 2.45
C ALA A 205 21.63 9.65 3.57
N LYS A 206 22.24 9.04 4.60
CA LYS A 206 22.96 9.75 5.67
C LYS A 206 24.44 10.02 5.34
N ARG A 207 25.00 9.33 4.34
CA ARG A 207 26.41 9.44 3.94
C ARG A 207 26.64 10.47 2.82
N ASN A 208 25.56 10.86 2.12
CA ASN A 208 25.55 11.89 1.08
C ASN A 208 24.91 13.17 1.62
#